data_AF-A0A543I5F0-F1
#
_entry.id   AF-A0A543I5F0-F1
#
_cell.length_a   1.000
_cell.length_b   1.000
_cell.length_c   1.000
_cell.angle_alpha   90.00
_cell.angle_beta   90.00
_cell.angle_gamma   90.00
#
_symmetry.space_group_name_H-M   'P 1'
#
loop_
_entity.id
_entity.type
_entity.pdbx_description
1 polymer ?
#
loop_
_entity_poly.entity_id
_entity_poly.type
_entity_poly.pdbx_seq_one_letter_code
_entity_poly.pdbx_strand_id
1 'polypeptide(L)'
;MTATQKRHVNGAAVRVIREALGIRNSDLAARVGFTRSTLTHIEQGARQVSPATISKIAQALGVPLEAISYPVIVAKKSEAFSATLPKI
;
A
#
# COMPACT_ATOMS: atom_id res chain seq x y z
N MET A 1 -13.46 -20.79 6.38
CA MET A 1 -12.26 -19.93 6.51
C MET A 1 -12.36 -18.80 5.49
N THR A 2 -12.85 -17.62 5.87
CA THR A 2 -12.87 -16.46 4.97
C THR A 2 -11.57 -15.67 5.13
N ALA A 3 -10.67 -15.81 4.15
CA ALA A 3 -9.50 -14.95 4.05
C ALA A 3 -9.91 -13.61 3.43
N THR A 4 -9.49 -12.49 4.02
CA THR A 4 -9.77 -11.17 3.45
C THR A 4 -8.63 -10.80 2.50
N GLN A 5 -9.00 -10.48 1.25
CA GLN A 5 -8.07 -10.05 0.23
C GLN A 5 -7.80 -8.54 0.37
N LYS A 6 -6.54 -8.15 0.61
CA LYS A 6 -6.07 -6.76 0.58
C LYS A 6 -5.06 -6.58 -0.57
N ARG A 7 -4.72 -5.34 -0.93
CA ARG A 7 -3.60 -5.03 -1.83
C ARG A 7 -2.51 -4.26 -1.11
N HIS A 8 -1.26 -4.56 -1.43
CA HIS A 8 -0.07 -3.81 -1.03
C HIS A 8 0.48 -3.04 -2.22
N VAL A 9 1.05 -1.87 -1.96
CA VAL A 9 1.73 -1.09 -3.00
C VAL A 9 3.11 -1.69 -3.26
N ASN A 10 3.47 -1.77 -4.55
CA ASN A 10 4.82 -2.02 -5.00
C ASN A 10 5.52 -0.67 -5.22
N GLY A 11 6.28 -0.22 -4.23
CA GLY A 11 6.99 1.06 -4.26
C GLY A 11 7.95 1.20 -5.44
N ALA A 12 8.68 0.13 -5.77
CA ALA A 12 9.63 0.14 -6.87
C ALA A 12 8.92 0.37 -8.21
N ALA A 13 7.76 -0.27 -8.42
CA ALA A 13 6.96 -0.07 -9.62
C ALA A 13 6.44 1.38 -9.73
N VAL A 14 5.98 1.98 -8.62
CA VAL A 14 5.59 3.40 -8.58
C VAL A 14 6.74 4.29 -9.04
N ARG A 15 7.95 4.07 -8.51
CA ARG A 15 9.14 4.84 -8.87
C ARG A 15 9.48 4.73 -10.35
N VAL A 16 9.58 3.50 -10.86
CA VAL A 16 9.97 3.23 -12.25
C VAL A 16 8.99 3.87 -13.23
N ILE A 17 7.68 3.71 -13.01
CA ILE A 17 6.64 4.30 -13.85
C ILE A 17 6.70 5.83 -13.77
N ARG A 18 6.83 6.40 -12.56
CA ARG A 18 6.96 7.85 -12.38
C ARG A 18 8.14 8.41 -13.19
N GLU A 19 9.30 7.77 -13.11
CA GLU A 19 10.52 8.19 -13.81
C GLU A 19 10.37 8.05 -15.33
N ALA A 20 9.76 6.96 -15.80
CA ALA A 20 9.46 6.75 -17.23
C ALA A 20 8.52 7.83 -17.79
N LEU A 21 7.61 8.37 -16.97
CA LEU A 21 6.72 9.48 -17.33
C LEU A 21 7.37 10.86 -17.17
N GLY A 22 8.65 10.94 -16.75
CA GLY A 22 9.34 12.21 -16.51
C GLY A 22 8.79 13.01 -15.33
N ILE A 23 7.99 12.39 -14.45
CA ILE A 23 7.37 13.07 -13.30
C ILE A 23 8.40 13.15 -12.16
N ARG A 24 8.62 14.34 -11.60
CA ARG A 24 9.50 14.48 -10.43
C ARG A 24 8.80 13.92 -9.19
N ASN A 25 9.58 13.41 -8.24
CA ASN A 25 9.04 12.88 -6.98
C ASN A 25 8.19 13.93 -6.23
N SER A 26 8.62 15.19 -6.16
CA SER A 26 7.83 16.29 -5.59
C SER A 26 6.47 16.47 -6.25
N ASP A 27 6.41 16.29 -7.56
CA ASP A 27 5.23 16.61 -8.36
C ASP A 27 4.19 15.50 -8.19
N LEU A 28 4.61 14.24 -8.20
CA LEU A 28 3.71 13.13 -7.87
C LEU A 28 3.21 13.26 -6.43
N ALA A 29 4.11 13.60 -5.49
CA ALA A 29 3.74 13.77 -4.08
C ALA A 29 2.65 14.85 -3.93
N ALA A 30 2.82 16.00 -4.58
CA ALA A 30 1.82 17.06 -4.59
C ALA A 30 0.48 16.60 -5.21
N ARG A 31 0.51 15.88 -6.35
CA ARG A 31 -0.71 15.35 -7.01
C ARG A 31 -1.53 14.44 -6.11
N VAL A 32 -0.87 13.65 -5.24
CA VAL A 32 -1.56 12.71 -4.35
C VAL A 32 -1.77 13.24 -2.92
N GLY A 33 -1.39 14.50 -2.65
CA GLY A 33 -1.54 15.14 -1.34
C GLY A 33 -0.53 14.67 -0.30
N PHE A 34 0.69 14.32 -0.72
CA PHE A 34 1.78 13.88 0.15
C PHE A 34 2.96 14.84 0.17
N THR A 35 3.76 14.71 1.23
CA THR A 35 5.11 15.28 1.26
C THR A 35 6.04 14.44 0.39
N ARG A 36 7.10 15.07 -0.15
CA ARG A 36 8.17 14.38 -0.88
C ARG A 36 8.76 13.20 -0.10
N SER A 37 8.98 13.38 1.21
CA SER A 37 9.50 12.31 2.10
C SER A 37 8.53 11.14 2.20
N THR A 38 7.21 11.41 2.32
CA THR A 38 6.20 10.34 2.35
C THR A 38 6.22 9.52 1.07
N LEU A 39 6.28 10.19 -0.09
CA LEU A 39 6.36 9.48 -1.37
C LEU A 39 7.67 8.68 -1.48
N THR A 40 8.79 9.21 -0.99
CA THR A 40 10.08 8.49 -0.97
C THR A 40 9.99 7.19 -0.17
N HIS A 41 9.41 7.22 1.04
CA HIS A 41 9.21 6.00 1.85
C HIS A 41 8.29 4.99 1.17
N ILE A 42 7.27 5.46 0.44
CA ILE A 42 6.40 4.58 -0.35
C ILE A 42 7.19 3.94 -1.50
N GLU A 43 7.94 4.74 -2.27
CA GLU A 43 8.75 4.27 -3.41
C GLU A 43 9.84 3.27 -2.99
N GLN A 44 10.37 3.39 -1.79
CA GLN A 44 11.33 2.45 -1.20
C GLN A 44 10.68 1.19 -0.62
N GLY A 45 9.34 1.12 -0.56
CA GLY A 45 8.61 0.04 0.10
C GLY A 45 8.65 0.08 1.63
N ALA A 46 9.27 1.10 2.23
CA ALA A 46 9.33 1.30 3.68
C ALA A 46 7.97 1.65 4.31
N ARG A 47 6.99 2.07 3.50
CA ARG A 47 5.64 2.41 3.96
C ARG A 47 4.56 1.81 3.05
N GLN A 48 3.73 0.94 3.64
CA GLN A 48 2.47 0.52 3.03
C GLN A 48 1.38 1.58 3.26
N VAL A 49 0.42 1.64 2.34
CA VAL A 49 -0.68 2.62 2.36
C VAL A 49 -2.03 1.96 2.22
N SER A 50 -3.10 2.73 2.44
CA SER A 50 -4.47 2.24 2.29
C SER A 50 -4.77 1.89 0.82
N PRO A 51 -5.69 0.94 0.54
CA PRO A 51 -6.12 0.65 -0.83
C PRO A 51 -6.60 1.89 -1.59
N ALA A 52 -7.32 2.79 -0.91
CA ALA A 52 -7.77 4.07 -1.50
C ALA A 52 -6.58 4.96 -1.94
N THR A 53 -5.51 4.98 -1.15
CA THR A 53 -4.27 5.67 -1.52
C THR A 53 -3.59 5.03 -2.73
N ILE A 54 -3.54 3.69 -2.79
CA ILE A 54 -2.98 2.99 -3.96
C ILE A 54 -3.74 3.41 -5.22
N SER A 55 -5.07 3.46 -5.16
CA SER A 55 -5.90 3.94 -6.28
C SER A 55 -5.58 5.38 -6.68
N LYS A 56 -5.38 6.30 -5.70
CA LYS A 56 -4.97 7.68 -6.00
C LYS A 56 -3.62 7.76 -6.71
N ILE A 57 -2.64 6.96 -6.29
CA ILE A 57 -1.31 6.92 -6.92
C ILE A 57 -1.44 6.38 -8.36
N ALA A 58 -2.20 5.30 -8.56
CA ALA A 58 -2.43 4.72 -9.89
C ALA A 58 -3.09 5.74 -10.84
N GLN A 59 -4.12 6.45 -10.36
CA GLN A 59 -4.78 7.51 -11.11
C GLN A 59 -3.83 8.67 -11.45
N ALA A 60 -3.01 9.13 -10.49
CA ALA A 60 -2.06 10.22 -10.71
C ALA A 60 -0.94 9.87 -11.71
N LEU A 61 -0.66 8.57 -11.88
CA LEU A 61 0.27 8.02 -12.87
C LEU A 61 -0.42 7.60 -14.19
N GLY A 62 -1.76 7.57 -14.23
CA GLY A 62 -2.51 7.13 -15.41
C GLY A 62 -2.37 5.63 -15.74
N VAL A 63 -2.18 4.78 -14.72
CA VAL A 63 -1.97 3.34 -14.90
C VAL A 63 -3.03 2.49 -14.16
N PRO A 64 -3.26 1.24 -14.58
CA PRO A 64 -4.07 0.29 -13.81
C PRO A 64 -3.50 0.05 -12.41
N LEU A 65 -4.37 -0.32 -11.46
CA LEU A 65 -3.98 -0.58 -10.07
C LEU A 65 -2.93 -1.71 -9.98
N GLU A 66 -3.05 -2.70 -10.86
CA GLU A 66 -2.20 -3.88 -10.99
C GLU A 66 -0.76 -3.53 -11.36
N ALA A 67 -0.55 -2.41 -12.07
CA ALA A 67 0.78 -1.98 -12.46
C ALA A 67 1.66 -1.57 -11.25
N ILE A 68 1.03 -1.15 -10.15
CA ILE A 68 1.73 -0.64 -8.97
C ILE A 68 1.39 -1.38 -7.67
N SER A 69 0.66 -2.49 -7.73
CA SER A 69 0.22 -3.18 -6.52
C SER A 69 -0.03 -4.65 -6.75
N TYR A 70 -0.03 -5.42 -5.66
CA TYR A 70 -0.27 -6.86 -5.68
C TYR A 70 -1.24 -7.29 -4.58
N PRO A 71 -2.03 -8.35 -4.81
CA PRO A 71 -2.90 -8.94 -3.79
C PRO A 71 -2.08 -9.59 -2.67
N VAL A 72 -2.52 -9.42 -1.42
CA VAL A 72 -2.00 -10.09 -0.23
C VAL A 72 -3.16 -10.71 0.55
N ILE A 73 -3.01 -12.00 0.85
CA ILE A 73 -3.98 -12.75 1.66
C ILE A 73 -3.67 -12.50 3.13
N VAL A 74 -4.65 -11.97 3.87
CA VAL A 74 -4.52 -11.74 5.31
C VAL A 74 -5.32 -12.80 6.04
N ALA A 75 -4.64 -13.63 6.84
CA ALA A 75 -5.29 -14.56 7.75
C ALA A 75 -5.90 -13.79 8.92
N LYS A 76 -7.17 -14.08 9.27
CA LYS A 76 -7.74 -13.59 10.53
C LYS A 76 -6.96 -14.21 11.69
N LYS A 77 -6.50 -13.37 12.62
CA LYS A 77 -5.97 -13.84 13.90
C LYS A 77 -7.10 -14.57 14.63
N SER A 78 -6.92 -15.85 14.95
CA SER A 78 -7.86 -16.59 15.80
C SER A 78 -7.88 -15.95 17.18
N GLU A 79 -9.05 -15.57 17.68
CA GLU A 79 -9.28 -15.34 19.10
C GLU A 79 -9.04 -16.66 19.83
N ALA A 80 -7.80 -16.89 20.28
CA ALA A 80 -7.50 -18.00 21.17
C ALA A 80 -8.09 -17.66 22.55
N PHE A 81 -9.33 -18.14 22.76
CA PHE A 81 -9.89 -18.66 24.00
C PHE A 81 -9.25 -18.14 25.30
N SER A 82 -9.83 -17.06 25.86
CA SER A 82 -9.63 -16.71 27.27
C SER A 82 -10.32 -17.77 28.14
N ALA A 83 -9.67 -18.91 28.33
CA ALA A 83 -10.00 -19.84 29.39
C ALA A 83 -9.61 -19.21 30.73
N THR A 84 -10.58 -18.59 31.40
CA THR A 84 -10.48 -18.35 32.84
C THR A 84 -10.53 -19.72 33.50
N LEU A 85 -9.37 -20.26 33.92
CA LEU A 85 -9.32 -21.43 34.80
C LEU A 85 -9.95 -21.05 36.15
N PRO A 86 -10.87 -21.85 36.71
CA PRO A 86 -11.34 -21.61 38.07
C PRO A 86 -10.17 -21.80 39.04
N LYS A 87 -10.00 -20.85 39.97
CA LYS A 87 -9.08 -21.03 41.11
C LYS A 87 -9.68 -22.10 42.02
N ILE A 88 -8.92 -23.17 42.25
CA ILE A 88 -9.13 -24.13 43.34
C ILE A 88 -8.61 -23.49 44.63
#